data_AF-A0A497G6D9-F1
#
_entry.id   AF-A0A497G6D9-F1
#
_cell.length_a   1.000
_cell.length_b   1.000
_cell.length_c   1.000
_cell.angle_alpha   90.00
_cell.angle_beta   90.00
_cell.angle_gamma   90.00
#
_symmetry.space_group_name_H-M   'P 1'
#
loop_
_entity.id
_entity.type
_entity.pdbx_description
1 polymer ?
#
loop_
_entity_poly.entity_id
_entity_poly.type
_entity_poly.pdbx_seq_one_letter_code
_entity_poly.pdbx_strand_id
1 'polypeptide(L)'
;MTREELIDAIKRDETIEDQDLRGKDLRGLDLTGARFENVDFGGADMRGCRIKKTGFNGCRFQGTIMEGMELSEVLWIEMDLSGVNLRNSVLTEAVLMQVNLQGADLESVDLGGVVINDSDLEGVNLANANLFKAVISNTKLNGADLSGADLSRTVFTGVDFQGAILKGAKVFKTFMRDSLFQNQDFSGCKFVMAQASGSDFRGCNFREADITQSNFMNANMDGVNFEDTKAQRTIFMGAKLNHARFKRADLFQACFDESNVNQADFSDANLEQSRFVGAKCIATIFRKANCSYVDFSHADLRSADLSQANLYWAKMHRTVVESVSWNQAK
;
A
#
# COMPACT_ATOMS: atom_id res chain seq x y z
N MET A 1 31.24 -23.14 17.17
CA MET A 1 30.50 -24.38 17.51
C MET A 1 30.29 -25.26 16.27
N THR A 2 30.33 -26.59 16.42
CA THR A 2 29.96 -27.58 15.38
C THR A 2 28.45 -27.88 15.40
N ARG A 3 27.94 -28.58 14.38
CA ARG A 3 26.53 -28.97 14.30
C ARG A 3 26.13 -29.90 15.45
N GLU A 4 27.00 -30.85 15.78
CA GLU A 4 26.80 -31.81 16.88
C GLU A 4 26.84 -31.13 18.24
N GLU A 5 27.80 -30.22 18.45
CA GLU A 5 27.87 -29.41 19.68
C GLU A 5 26.61 -28.58 19.87
N LEU A 6 26.07 -27.98 18.79
CA LEU A 6 24.82 -27.23 18.84
C LEU A 6 23.64 -28.11 19.26
N ILE A 7 23.51 -29.30 18.65
CA ILE A 7 22.45 -30.25 19.02
C ILE A 7 22.53 -30.61 20.51
N ASP A 8 23.74 -30.87 21.00
CA ASP A 8 23.92 -31.28 22.39
C ASP A 8 23.70 -30.13 23.38
N ALA A 9 24.06 -28.90 23.04
CA ALA A 9 23.73 -27.70 23.83
C ALA A 9 22.21 -27.51 23.95
N ILE A 10 21.48 -27.64 22.83
CA ILE A 10 20.01 -27.54 22.80
C ILE A 10 19.35 -28.61 23.69
N LYS A 11 19.83 -29.86 23.60
CA LYS A 11 19.30 -30.95 24.46
C LYS A 11 19.52 -30.70 25.96
N ARG A 12 20.51 -29.90 26.32
CA ARG A 12 20.85 -29.55 27.70
C ARG A 12 20.16 -28.27 28.18
N ASP A 13 19.33 -27.64 27.35
CA ASP A 13 18.69 -26.34 27.61
C ASP A 13 19.72 -25.23 27.91
N GLU A 14 20.92 -25.38 27.32
CA GLU A 14 22.00 -24.38 27.42
C GLU A 14 21.67 -23.19 26.51
N THR A 15 21.94 -21.98 27.00
CA THR A 15 21.95 -20.79 26.12
C THR A 15 23.19 -20.87 25.23
N ILE A 16 22.99 -20.73 23.91
CA ILE A 16 24.07 -20.70 22.93
C ILE A 16 24.51 -19.25 22.76
N GLU A 17 25.65 -18.90 23.35
CA GLU A 17 26.15 -17.53 23.44
C GLU A 17 27.44 -17.34 22.61
N ASP A 18 27.54 -16.20 21.93
CA ASP A 18 28.75 -15.72 21.23
C ASP A 18 29.36 -16.71 20.23
N GLN A 19 28.51 -17.48 19.54
CA GLN A 19 28.94 -18.49 18.58
C GLN A 19 28.96 -17.97 17.13
N ASP A 20 29.96 -18.43 16.38
CA ASP A 20 30.03 -18.28 14.93
C ASP A 20 29.52 -19.55 14.25
N LEU A 21 28.37 -19.43 13.60
CA LEU A 21 27.72 -20.45 12.79
C LEU A 21 27.64 -20.07 11.30
N ARG A 22 28.46 -19.11 10.86
CA ARG A 22 28.45 -18.64 9.47
C ARG A 22 28.73 -19.78 8.48
N GLY A 23 27.95 -19.82 7.41
CA GLY A 23 28.07 -20.81 6.33
C GLY A 23 27.86 -22.27 6.75
N LYS A 24 27.38 -22.54 7.96
CA LYS A 24 27.15 -23.90 8.46
C LYS A 24 25.89 -24.51 7.84
N ASP A 25 25.95 -25.81 7.59
CA ASP A 25 24.76 -26.61 7.27
C ASP A 25 24.02 -26.97 8.56
N LEU A 26 22.88 -26.31 8.78
CA LEU A 26 21.99 -26.51 9.91
C LEU A 26 20.67 -27.16 9.48
N ARG A 27 20.56 -27.64 8.24
CA ARG A 27 19.29 -28.12 7.67
C ARG A 27 18.62 -29.18 8.53
N GLY A 28 17.31 -29.06 8.73
CA GLY A 28 16.50 -30.06 9.43
C GLY A 28 16.72 -30.14 10.94
N LEU A 29 17.48 -29.23 11.55
CA LEU A 29 17.66 -29.22 13.00
C LEU A 29 16.38 -28.78 13.72
N ASP A 30 16.12 -29.39 14.87
CA ASP A 30 15.11 -28.90 15.80
C ASP A 30 15.76 -27.94 16.79
N LEU A 31 15.49 -26.65 16.62
CA LEU A 31 15.95 -25.57 17.49
C LEU A 31 14.84 -25.12 18.46
N THR A 32 13.72 -25.86 18.53
CA THR A 32 12.56 -25.51 19.36
C THR A 32 12.98 -25.25 20.80
N GLY A 33 12.62 -24.08 21.33
CA GLY A 33 12.93 -23.68 22.71
C GLY A 33 14.37 -23.20 22.97
N ALA A 34 15.27 -23.31 21.99
CA ALA A 34 16.65 -22.87 22.16
C ALA A 34 16.74 -21.35 22.39
N ARG A 35 17.76 -20.92 23.13
CA ARG A 35 18.10 -19.51 23.33
C ARG A 35 19.44 -19.22 22.68
N PHE A 36 19.45 -18.28 21.74
CA PHE A 36 20.66 -17.81 21.08
C PHE A 36 20.91 -16.36 21.46
N GLU A 37 22.12 -16.06 21.93
CA GLU A 37 22.55 -14.71 22.25
C GLU A 37 23.84 -14.38 21.48
N ASN A 38 23.82 -13.30 20.70
CA ASN A 38 24.96 -12.82 19.91
C ASN A 38 25.55 -13.87 18.94
N VAL A 39 24.70 -14.73 18.38
CA VAL A 39 25.13 -15.78 17.44
C VAL A 39 25.05 -15.29 16.00
N ASP A 40 26.11 -15.54 15.23
CA ASP A 40 26.19 -15.19 13.81
C ASP A 40 25.83 -16.39 12.93
N PHE A 41 24.68 -16.32 12.27
CA PHE A 41 24.17 -17.32 11.31
C PHE A 41 24.45 -16.93 9.86
N GLY A 42 25.29 -15.93 9.60
CA GLY A 42 25.49 -15.35 8.26
C GLY A 42 25.80 -16.41 7.19
N GLY A 43 24.97 -16.49 6.16
CA GLY A 43 25.11 -17.48 5.08
C GLY A 43 24.89 -18.95 5.48
N ALA A 44 24.45 -19.24 6.72
CA ALA A 44 24.10 -20.59 7.13
C ALA A 44 22.88 -21.12 6.36
N ASP A 45 22.78 -22.44 6.22
CA ASP A 45 21.64 -23.11 5.61
C ASP A 45 20.74 -23.70 6.69
N MET A 46 19.60 -23.06 6.92
CA MET A 46 18.63 -23.43 7.97
C MET A 46 17.35 -24.06 7.39
N ARG A 47 17.38 -24.51 6.12
CA ARG A 47 16.19 -25.10 5.49
C ARG A 47 15.68 -26.32 6.26
N GLY A 48 14.37 -26.36 6.50
CA GLY A 48 13.73 -27.42 7.26
C GLY A 48 13.99 -27.41 8.76
N CYS A 49 14.67 -26.39 9.30
CA CYS A 49 14.77 -26.23 10.75
C CYS A 49 13.39 -26.02 11.39
N ARG A 50 13.22 -26.48 12.62
CA ARG A 50 12.06 -26.14 13.46
C ARG A 50 12.51 -25.12 14.51
N ILE A 51 11.87 -23.95 14.54
CA ILE A 51 12.29 -22.87 15.45
C ILE A 51 11.15 -22.36 16.36
N LYS A 52 10.26 -23.26 16.76
CA LYS A 52 9.11 -22.90 17.62
C LYS A 52 9.60 -22.48 19.00
N LYS A 53 9.14 -21.34 19.51
CA LYS A 53 9.52 -20.81 20.84
C LYS A 53 11.04 -20.64 21.01
N THR A 54 11.78 -20.45 19.93
CA THR A 54 13.22 -20.19 19.95
C THR A 54 13.46 -18.70 20.16
N GLY A 55 14.35 -18.34 21.09
CA GLY A 55 14.75 -16.97 21.34
C GLY A 55 16.01 -16.60 20.56
N PHE A 56 15.98 -15.45 19.87
CA PHE A 56 17.15 -14.85 19.22
C PHE A 56 17.34 -13.45 19.78
N ASN A 57 18.46 -13.22 20.45
CA ASN A 57 18.85 -11.91 20.97
C ASN A 57 20.21 -11.51 20.38
N GLY A 58 20.31 -10.33 19.76
CA GLY A 58 21.56 -9.86 19.14
C GLY A 58 22.11 -10.76 18.02
N CYS A 59 21.30 -11.68 17.48
CA CYS A 59 21.72 -12.62 16.44
C CYS A 59 21.70 -11.99 15.05
N ARG A 60 22.59 -12.46 14.16
CA ARG A 60 22.69 -11.99 12.77
C ARG A 60 22.32 -13.09 11.78
N PHE A 61 21.53 -12.76 10.77
CA PHE A 61 21.07 -13.70 9.74
C PHE A 61 21.45 -13.26 8.33
N GLN A 62 22.43 -12.38 8.17
CA GLN A 62 22.74 -11.82 6.85
C GLN A 62 23.02 -12.92 5.82
N GLY A 63 22.21 -12.95 4.75
CA GLY A 63 22.33 -13.96 3.69
C GLY A 63 22.02 -15.41 4.11
N THR A 64 21.46 -15.64 5.30
CA THR A 64 21.03 -16.98 5.75
C THR A 64 19.92 -17.51 4.85
N ILE A 65 19.98 -18.80 4.53
CA ILE A 65 18.97 -19.49 3.71
C ILE A 65 17.92 -20.09 4.64
N MET A 66 16.73 -19.49 4.63
CA MET A 66 15.57 -19.86 5.43
C MET A 66 14.33 -20.11 4.54
N GLU A 67 14.55 -20.59 3.33
CA GLU A 67 13.49 -20.92 2.36
C GLU A 67 12.57 -22.03 2.88
N GLY A 68 11.25 -21.82 2.74
CA GLY A 68 10.23 -22.80 3.11
C GLY A 68 10.13 -23.09 4.61
N MET A 69 10.55 -22.16 5.47
CA MET A 69 10.51 -22.32 6.91
C MET A 69 9.13 -22.01 7.51
N GLU A 70 8.78 -22.72 8.58
CA GLU A 70 7.63 -22.43 9.43
C GLU A 70 8.06 -21.53 10.60
N LEU A 71 7.68 -20.26 10.50
CA LEU A 71 8.09 -19.14 11.35
C LEU A 71 6.86 -18.40 11.90
N SER A 72 5.70 -19.04 11.94
CA SER A 72 4.50 -18.40 12.50
C SER A 72 4.71 -18.02 13.97
N GLU A 73 4.15 -16.87 14.35
CA GLU A 73 4.19 -16.32 15.72
C GLU A 73 5.60 -16.01 16.27
N VAL A 74 6.64 -15.97 15.43
CA VAL A 74 7.98 -15.56 15.90
C VAL A 74 7.99 -14.09 16.32
N LEU A 75 8.81 -13.78 17.31
CA LEU A 75 9.09 -12.43 17.77
C LEU A 75 10.53 -12.07 17.41
N TRP A 76 10.70 -11.18 16.43
CA TRP A 76 12.00 -10.65 16.04
C TRP A 76 12.04 -9.15 16.35
N ILE A 77 12.94 -8.79 17.26
CA ILE A 77 13.13 -7.42 17.74
C ILE A 77 14.58 -7.03 17.48
N GLU A 78 14.81 -5.88 16.85
CA GLU A 78 16.15 -5.31 16.65
C GLU A 78 17.12 -6.25 15.90
N MET A 79 16.59 -7.09 15.00
CA MET A 79 17.37 -8.08 14.28
C MET A 79 17.84 -7.60 12.90
N ASP A 80 19.07 -7.97 12.53
CA ASP A 80 19.58 -7.83 11.17
C ASP A 80 19.30 -9.09 10.35
N LEU A 81 18.29 -8.97 9.50
CA LEU A 81 17.80 -9.97 8.55
C LEU A 81 18.07 -9.52 7.10
N SER A 82 19.03 -8.62 6.88
CA SER A 82 19.30 -8.11 5.53
C SER A 82 19.74 -9.22 4.57
N GLY A 83 19.17 -9.23 3.38
CA GLY A 83 19.47 -10.22 2.33
C GLY A 83 19.11 -11.68 2.67
N VAL A 84 18.33 -11.96 3.72
CA VAL A 84 17.86 -13.32 4.00
C VAL A 84 17.01 -13.85 2.85
N ASN A 85 17.06 -15.17 2.61
CA ASN A 85 16.12 -15.83 1.72
C ASN A 85 15.02 -16.52 2.54
N LEU A 86 13.82 -15.95 2.51
CA LEU A 86 12.60 -16.42 3.16
C LEU A 86 11.52 -16.80 2.14
N ARG A 87 11.91 -17.11 0.91
CA ARG A 87 10.96 -17.54 -0.13
C ARG A 87 10.11 -18.70 0.34
N ASN A 88 8.82 -18.67 0.01
CA ASN A 88 7.85 -19.74 0.35
C ASN A 88 7.75 -20.07 1.86
N SER A 89 8.28 -19.22 2.74
CA SER A 89 8.19 -19.40 4.19
C SER A 89 6.83 -18.91 4.72
N VAL A 90 6.50 -19.32 5.94
CA VAL A 90 5.26 -18.94 6.63
C VAL A 90 5.62 -18.13 7.87
N LEU A 91 5.29 -16.84 7.89
CA LEU A 91 5.48 -15.90 8.99
C LEU A 91 4.11 -15.38 9.50
N THR A 92 3.09 -16.25 9.50
CA THR A 92 1.75 -15.82 9.93
C THR A 92 1.75 -15.40 11.39
N GLU A 93 1.09 -14.28 11.69
CA GLU A 93 1.01 -13.68 13.04
C GLU A 93 2.38 -13.38 13.69
N ALA A 94 3.47 -13.34 12.91
CA ALA A 94 4.78 -12.94 13.43
C ALA A 94 4.81 -11.45 13.81
N VAL A 95 5.69 -11.10 14.74
CA VAL A 95 5.92 -9.73 15.19
C VAL A 95 7.36 -9.34 14.88
N LEU A 96 7.50 -8.40 13.95
CA LEU A 96 8.76 -7.87 13.44
C LEU A 96 8.88 -6.39 13.87
N MET A 97 9.73 -6.12 14.85
CA MET A 97 9.91 -4.77 15.40
C MET A 97 11.36 -4.33 15.21
N GLN A 98 11.55 -3.17 14.60
CA GLN A 98 12.89 -2.60 14.39
C GLN A 98 13.85 -3.57 13.66
N VAL A 99 13.31 -4.37 12.74
CA VAL A 99 14.13 -5.32 11.96
C VAL A 99 14.66 -4.66 10.70
N ASN A 100 15.84 -5.09 10.26
CA ASN A 100 16.39 -4.77 8.96
C ASN A 100 16.16 -5.94 7.99
N LEU A 101 15.29 -5.75 7.00
CA LEU A 101 14.98 -6.70 5.92
C LEU A 101 15.43 -6.16 4.56
N GLN A 102 16.37 -5.22 4.53
CA GLN A 102 16.85 -4.63 3.28
C GLN A 102 17.34 -5.71 2.31
N GLY A 103 16.84 -5.66 1.08
CA GLY A 103 17.18 -6.62 0.01
C GLY A 103 16.85 -8.09 0.31
N ALA A 104 16.06 -8.36 1.36
CA ALA A 104 15.62 -9.72 1.68
C ALA A 104 14.66 -10.25 0.61
N ASP A 105 14.65 -11.57 0.46
CA ASP A 105 13.84 -12.25 -0.54
C ASP A 105 12.69 -13.01 0.11
N LEU A 106 11.51 -12.39 0.04
CA LEU A 106 10.26 -12.85 0.64
C LEU A 106 9.23 -13.20 -0.46
N GLU A 107 9.69 -13.61 -1.64
CA GLU A 107 8.80 -14.01 -2.72
C GLU A 107 7.87 -15.16 -2.26
N SER A 108 6.58 -15.01 -2.53
CA SER A 108 5.53 -15.98 -2.17
C SER A 108 5.49 -16.36 -0.68
N VAL A 109 6.01 -15.50 0.20
CA VAL A 109 5.91 -15.69 1.65
C VAL A 109 4.47 -15.54 2.13
N ASP A 110 4.09 -16.28 3.17
CA ASP A 110 2.83 -16.05 3.88
C ASP A 110 3.05 -15.18 5.12
N LEU A 111 2.68 -13.91 5.02
CA LEU A 111 2.73 -12.89 6.09
C LEU A 111 1.31 -12.59 6.63
N GLY A 112 0.38 -13.54 6.53
CA GLY A 112 -0.98 -13.37 7.03
C GLY A 112 -1.01 -12.92 8.49
N GLY A 113 -1.57 -11.74 8.76
CA GLY A 113 -1.66 -11.18 10.12
C GLY A 113 -0.35 -10.71 10.74
N VAL A 114 0.76 -10.63 9.99
CA VAL A 114 2.05 -10.13 10.51
C VAL A 114 1.91 -8.71 11.07
N VAL A 115 2.66 -8.41 12.13
CA VAL A 115 2.85 -7.04 12.64
C VAL A 115 4.28 -6.61 12.33
N ILE A 116 4.43 -5.56 11.52
CA ILE A 116 5.72 -4.93 11.20
C ILE A 116 5.70 -3.49 11.66
N ASN A 117 6.64 -3.12 12.53
CA ASN A 117 6.71 -1.79 13.11
C ASN A 117 8.15 -1.27 13.12
N ASP A 118 8.32 0.01 12.79
CA ASP A 118 9.59 0.74 12.82
C ASP A 118 10.75 0.00 12.11
N SER A 119 10.44 -0.71 11.01
CA SER A 119 11.38 -1.61 10.32
C SER A 119 11.82 -1.05 8.96
N ASP A 120 12.92 -1.59 8.44
CA ASP A 120 13.47 -1.21 7.14
C ASP A 120 13.33 -2.37 6.14
N LEU A 121 12.45 -2.20 5.16
CA LEU A 121 12.17 -3.16 4.10
C LEU A 121 12.56 -2.58 2.72
N GLU A 122 13.55 -1.68 2.67
CA GLU A 122 14.03 -1.11 1.40
C GLU A 122 14.53 -2.21 0.45
N GLY A 123 14.04 -2.19 -0.78
CA GLY A 123 14.41 -3.15 -1.83
C GLY A 123 14.00 -4.60 -1.57
N VAL A 124 13.12 -4.86 -0.59
CA VAL A 124 12.64 -6.22 -0.29
C VAL A 124 11.85 -6.78 -1.49
N ASN A 125 12.01 -8.07 -1.78
CA ASN A 125 11.15 -8.77 -2.73
C ASN A 125 9.96 -9.40 -2.00
N LEU A 126 8.77 -8.82 -2.15
CA LEU A 126 7.49 -9.32 -1.64
C LEU A 126 6.56 -9.76 -2.79
N ALA A 127 7.11 -10.09 -3.97
CA ALA A 127 6.31 -10.50 -5.11
C ALA A 127 5.48 -11.75 -4.75
N ASN A 128 4.19 -11.70 -5.07
CA ASN A 128 3.19 -12.73 -4.76
C ASN A 128 3.01 -13.06 -3.27
N ALA A 129 3.56 -12.25 -2.35
CA ALA A 129 3.41 -12.47 -0.92
C ALA A 129 1.93 -12.32 -0.47
N ASN A 130 1.55 -13.08 0.55
CA ASN A 130 0.27 -12.91 1.22
C ASN A 130 0.43 -11.98 2.43
N LEU A 131 -0.09 -10.75 2.36
CA LEU A 131 -0.09 -9.77 3.46
C LEU A 131 -1.50 -9.57 4.04
N PHE A 132 -2.39 -10.56 3.85
CA PHE A 132 -3.77 -10.48 4.30
C PHE A 132 -3.85 -10.15 5.79
N LYS A 133 -4.57 -9.07 6.14
CA LYS A 133 -4.70 -8.55 7.52
C LYS A 133 -3.39 -8.17 8.22
N ALA A 134 -2.28 -8.02 7.50
CA ALA A 134 -1.04 -7.51 8.10
C ALA A 134 -1.23 -6.09 8.67
N VAL A 135 -0.43 -5.73 9.67
CA VAL A 135 -0.37 -4.39 10.25
C VAL A 135 1.05 -3.89 10.10
N ILE A 136 1.24 -2.86 9.28
CA ILE A 136 2.54 -2.30 8.92
C ILE A 136 2.53 -0.82 9.28
N SER A 137 3.48 -0.39 10.11
CA SER A 137 3.53 0.98 10.63
C SER A 137 4.96 1.52 10.65
N ASN A 138 5.11 2.80 10.28
CA ASN A 138 6.39 3.53 10.29
C ASN A 138 7.53 2.75 9.60
N THR A 139 7.20 2.04 8.52
CA THR A 139 8.10 1.11 7.84
C THR A 139 8.47 1.68 6.47
N LYS A 140 9.72 1.51 6.05
CA LYS A 140 10.18 1.90 4.72
C LYS A 140 9.99 0.76 3.74
N LEU A 141 9.31 1.01 2.63
CA LEU A 141 9.14 0.06 1.51
C LEU A 141 9.72 0.63 0.21
N ASN A 142 10.67 1.56 0.31
CA ASN A 142 11.27 2.19 -0.86
C ASN A 142 11.90 1.12 -1.76
N GLY A 143 11.56 1.12 -3.05
CA GLY A 143 12.07 0.13 -4.01
C GLY A 143 11.60 -1.32 -3.81
N ALA A 144 10.68 -1.59 -2.87
CA ALA A 144 10.17 -2.94 -2.64
C ALA A 144 9.34 -3.45 -3.81
N ASP A 145 9.44 -4.74 -4.14
CA ASP A 145 8.58 -5.37 -5.15
C ASP A 145 7.37 -6.03 -4.46
N LEU A 146 6.17 -5.48 -4.64
CA LEU A 146 4.89 -6.00 -4.14
C LEU A 146 4.03 -6.53 -5.30
N SER A 147 4.64 -6.86 -6.44
CA SER A 147 3.92 -7.31 -7.63
C SER A 147 3.09 -8.56 -7.33
N GLY A 148 1.79 -8.51 -7.64
CA GLY A 148 0.87 -9.63 -7.39
C GLY A 148 0.56 -9.93 -5.91
N ALA A 149 1.11 -9.16 -4.96
CA ALA A 149 0.89 -9.39 -3.54
C ALA A 149 -0.58 -9.21 -3.13
N ASP A 150 -1.03 -9.95 -2.12
CA ASP A 150 -2.36 -9.78 -1.53
C ASP A 150 -2.31 -8.83 -0.33
N LEU A 151 -2.68 -7.56 -0.55
CA LEU A 151 -2.72 -6.51 0.48
C LEU A 151 -4.13 -6.36 1.06
N SER A 152 -5.00 -7.36 0.86
CA SER A 152 -6.40 -7.25 1.26
C SER A 152 -6.50 -7.15 2.78
N ARG A 153 -7.23 -6.13 3.25
CA ARG A 153 -7.43 -5.83 4.67
C ARG A 153 -6.14 -5.53 5.45
N THR A 154 -5.04 -5.26 4.77
CA THR A 154 -3.81 -4.78 5.41
C THR A 154 -4.02 -3.36 5.95
N VAL A 155 -3.35 -3.04 7.05
CA VAL A 155 -3.30 -1.69 7.63
C VAL A 155 -1.91 -1.13 7.49
N PHE A 156 -1.76 -0.06 6.72
CA PHE A 156 -0.57 0.75 6.57
C PHE A 156 -0.79 2.10 7.27
N THR A 157 0.12 2.48 8.16
CA THR A 157 0.13 3.79 8.83
C THR A 157 1.51 4.41 8.75
N GLY A 158 1.64 5.58 8.12
CA GLY A 158 2.94 6.27 8.04
C GLY A 158 3.98 5.52 7.21
N VAL A 159 3.57 4.79 6.17
CA VAL A 159 4.45 3.96 5.35
C VAL A 159 4.88 4.71 4.09
N ASP A 160 6.16 4.61 3.75
CA ASP A 160 6.72 5.18 2.52
C ASP A 160 6.82 4.12 1.42
N PHE A 161 6.01 4.28 0.37
CA PHE A 161 5.99 3.42 -0.82
C PHE A 161 6.73 4.03 -2.01
N GLN A 162 7.50 5.11 -1.85
CA GLN A 162 8.19 5.72 -2.99
C GLN A 162 9.14 4.73 -3.68
N GLY A 163 8.94 4.51 -4.97
CA GLY A 163 9.72 3.57 -5.78
C GLY A 163 9.33 2.10 -5.62
N ALA A 164 8.39 1.75 -4.73
CA ALA A 164 7.84 0.40 -4.67
C ALA A 164 7.11 0.02 -5.97
N ILE A 165 6.98 -1.27 -6.25
CA ILE A 165 6.26 -1.80 -7.42
C ILE A 165 5.00 -2.51 -6.95
N LEU A 166 3.82 -1.98 -7.30
CA LEU A 166 2.51 -2.51 -6.85
C LEU A 166 1.70 -3.16 -7.98
N LYS A 167 2.36 -3.51 -9.09
CA LYS A 167 1.69 -4.01 -10.29
C LYS A 167 0.90 -5.29 -9.99
N GLY A 168 -0.41 -5.26 -10.22
CA GLY A 168 -1.28 -6.42 -9.99
C GLY A 168 -1.51 -6.76 -8.51
N ALA A 169 -1.03 -5.94 -7.58
CA ALA A 169 -1.33 -6.11 -6.16
C ALA A 169 -2.84 -5.98 -5.91
N LYS A 170 -3.36 -6.80 -4.99
CA LYS A 170 -4.77 -6.74 -4.59
C LYS A 170 -4.93 -5.78 -3.42
N VAL A 171 -5.59 -4.65 -3.65
CA VAL A 171 -5.82 -3.62 -2.62
C VAL A 171 -7.32 -3.57 -2.30
N PHE A 172 -7.80 -4.60 -1.61
CA PHE A 172 -9.22 -4.72 -1.23
C PHE A 172 -9.42 -4.46 0.26
N LYS A 173 -10.22 -3.44 0.60
CA LYS A 173 -10.47 -3.02 2.00
C LYS A 173 -9.18 -2.72 2.78
N THR A 174 -8.15 -2.24 2.09
CA THR A 174 -6.86 -1.89 2.66
C THR A 174 -6.92 -0.50 3.27
N PHE A 175 -6.31 -0.31 4.44
CA PHE A 175 -6.17 0.98 5.11
C PHE A 175 -4.75 1.48 4.85
N MET A 176 -4.61 2.70 4.34
CA MET A 176 -3.33 3.30 3.94
C MET A 176 -3.32 4.75 4.41
N ARG A 177 -3.45 4.97 5.71
CA ARG A 177 -3.58 6.30 6.29
C ARG A 177 -2.20 6.96 6.40
N ASP A 178 -2.14 8.27 6.15
CA ASP A 178 -0.95 9.11 6.34
C ASP A 178 0.30 8.51 5.64
N SER A 179 0.11 7.87 4.49
CA SER A 179 1.15 7.12 3.75
C SER A 179 1.55 7.84 2.46
N LEU A 180 2.76 7.57 1.97
CA LEU A 180 3.38 8.25 0.83
C LEU A 180 3.42 7.31 -0.39
N PHE A 181 2.73 7.69 -1.47
CA PHE A 181 2.60 6.91 -2.71
C PHE A 181 3.03 7.67 -3.95
N GLN A 182 3.79 8.76 -3.85
CA GLN A 182 4.00 9.66 -4.98
C GLN A 182 4.59 8.94 -6.19
N ASN A 183 4.09 9.30 -7.38
CA ASN A 183 4.50 8.76 -8.69
C ASN A 183 4.29 7.25 -8.87
N GLN A 184 3.42 6.62 -8.09
CA GLN A 184 3.10 5.20 -8.22
C GLN A 184 2.21 4.89 -9.43
N ASP A 185 2.43 3.73 -10.05
CA ASP A 185 1.60 3.21 -11.13
C ASP A 185 0.62 2.16 -10.60
N PHE A 186 -0.65 2.58 -10.50
CA PHE A 186 -1.80 1.76 -10.15
C PHE A 186 -2.66 1.42 -11.37
N SER A 187 -2.13 1.55 -12.58
CA SER A 187 -2.92 1.31 -13.78
C SER A 187 -3.48 -0.12 -13.83
N GLY A 188 -4.79 -0.24 -14.08
CA GLY A 188 -5.52 -1.51 -14.08
C GLY A 188 -5.66 -2.20 -12.72
N CYS A 189 -5.16 -1.61 -11.62
CA CYS A 189 -5.21 -2.25 -10.30
C CYS A 189 -6.64 -2.27 -9.71
N LYS A 190 -6.93 -3.30 -8.90
CA LYS A 190 -8.14 -3.35 -8.07
C LYS A 190 -7.86 -2.73 -6.72
N PHE A 191 -8.34 -1.51 -6.53
CA PHE A 191 -8.18 -0.67 -5.34
C PHE A 191 -9.55 -0.39 -4.72
N VAL A 192 -10.31 -1.45 -4.45
CA VAL A 192 -11.74 -1.37 -4.15
C VAL A 192 -11.96 -1.30 -2.63
N MET A 193 -12.85 -0.40 -2.19
CA MET A 193 -13.17 -0.17 -0.77
C MET A 193 -11.96 0.22 0.10
N ALA A 194 -10.91 0.76 -0.49
CA ALA A 194 -9.71 1.18 0.22
C ALA A 194 -9.96 2.46 1.05
N GLN A 195 -9.25 2.60 2.17
CA GLN A 195 -9.28 3.77 3.05
C GLN A 195 -7.92 4.45 3.02
N ALA A 196 -7.80 5.57 2.32
CA ALA A 196 -6.54 6.28 2.07
C ALA A 196 -6.62 7.77 2.45
N SER A 197 -7.38 8.08 3.50
CA SER A 197 -7.54 9.44 3.99
C SER A 197 -6.21 10.05 4.41
N GLY A 198 -5.97 11.31 4.03
CA GLY A 198 -4.77 12.09 4.38
C GLY A 198 -3.48 11.70 3.64
N SER A 199 -3.51 10.66 2.82
CA SER A 199 -2.31 10.16 2.13
C SER A 199 -1.93 10.97 0.88
N ASP A 200 -0.69 10.79 0.42
CA ASP A 200 -0.12 11.54 -0.70
C ASP A 200 0.04 10.64 -1.94
N PHE A 201 -0.75 10.95 -2.97
CA PHE A 201 -0.79 10.28 -4.28
C PHE A 201 -0.43 11.22 -5.43
N ARG A 202 0.34 12.28 -5.17
CA ARG A 202 0.77 13.21 -6.23
C ARG A 202 1.49 12.47 -7.36
N GLY A 203 1.08 12.76 -8.58
CA GLY A 203 1.66 12.17 -9.79
C GLY A 203 1.32 10.69 -10.03
N CYS A 204 0.46 10.07 -9.22
CA CYS A 204 0.10 8.67 -9.43
C CYS A 204 -0.72 8.45 -10.70
N ASN A 205 -0.64 7.22 -11.22
CA ASN A 205 -1.41 6.77 -12.37
C ASN A 205 -2.44 5.72 -11.96
N PHE A 206 -3.73 6.07 -11.97
CA PHE A 206 -4.87 5.18 -11.74
C PHE A 206 -5.61 4.84 -13.03
N ARG A 207 -4.98 5.05 -14.20
CA ARG A 207 -5.61 4.77 -15.49
C ARG A 207 -6.17 3.34 -15.53
N GLU A 208 -7.43 3.19 -15.94
CA GLU A 208 -8.13 1.88 -16.01
C GLU A 208 -8.25 1.12 -14.67
N ALA A 209 -7.90 1.73 -13.53
CA ALA A 209 -8.04 1.11 -12.22
C ALA A 209 -9.52 1.03 -11.78
N ASP A 210 -9.81 0.11 -10.85
CA ASP A 210 -11.08 0.08 -10.13
C ASP A 210 -10.87 0.60 -8.70
N ILE A 211 -11.33 1.82 -8.44
CA ILE A 211 -11.29 2.49 -7.12
C ILE A 211 -12.68 2.60 -6.47
N THR A 212 -13.63 1.75 -6.89
CA THR A 212 -15.03 1.77 -6.44
C THR A 212 -15.13 1.76 -4.92
N GLN A 213 -15.97 2.64 -4.37
CA GLN A 213 -16.25 2.76 -2.93
C GLN A 213 -15.03 3.04 -2.05
N SER A 214 -13.94 3.55 -2.64
CA SER A 214 -12.74 3.94 -1.89
C SER A 214 -12.86 5.35 -1.32
N ASN A 215 -12.05 5.62 -0.30
CA ASN A 215 -12.06 6.87 0.44
C ASN A 215 -10.69 7.55 0.37
N PHE A 216 -10.64 8.71 -0.26
CA PHE A 216 -9.49 9.59 -0.42
C PHE A 216 -9.73 10.94 0.27
N MET A 217 -10.55 10.98 1.32
CA MET A 217 -10.85 12.22 2.05
C MET A 217 -9.56 12.90 2.52
N ASN A 218 -9.44 14.21 2.26
CA ASN A 218 -8.27 15.04 2.57
C ASN A 218 -6.94 14.56 1.96
N ALA A 219 -6.95 13.62 1.01
CA ALA A 219 -5.74 13.16 0.35
C ALA A 219 -5.15 14.24 -0.56
N ASN A 220 -3.83 14.20 -0.74
CA ASN A 220 -3.13 15.02 -1.72
C ASN A 220 -2.99 14.22 -3.02
N MET A 221 -3.72 14.60 -4.05
CA MET A 221 -3.81 13.88 -5.33
C MET A 221 -3.61 14.84 -6.51
N ASP A 222 -2.76 15.84 -6.33
CA ASP A 222 -2.44 16.83 -7.37
C ASP A 222 -1.82 16.16 -8.61
N GLY A 223 -2.33 16.51 -9.79
CA GLY A 223 -1.84 16.00 -11.08
C GLY A 223 -2.07 14.50 -11.32
N VAL A 224 -2.87 13.83 -10.49
CA VAL A 224 -3.13 12.39 -10.61
C VAL A 224 -3.89 12.05 -11.90
N ASN A 225 -3.59 10.88 -12.47
CA ASN A 225 -4.25 10.39 -13.68
C ASN A 225 -5.34 9.36 -13.35
N PHE A 226 -6.61 9.73 -13.51
CA PHE A 226 -7.80 8.88 -13.39
C PHE A 226 -8.49 8.60 -14.74
N GLU A 227 -7.77 8.68 -15.86
CA GLU A 227 -8.36 8.41 -17.17
C GLU A 227 -8.91 6.97 -17.25
N ASP A 228 -10.14 6.82 -17.74
CA ASP A 228 -10.83 5.52 -17.85
C ASP A 228 -10.97 4.75 -16.52
N THR A 229 -10.79 5.42 -15.36
CA THR A 229 -10.91 4.79 -14.04
C THR A 229 -12.38 4.52 -13.69
N LYS A 230 -12.65 3.37 -13.07
CA LYS A 230 -13.93 3.09 -12.41
C LYS A 230 -13.88 3.58 -10.95
N ALA A 231 -14.57 4.68 -10.69
CA ALA A 231 -14.53 5.43 -9.43
C ALA A 231 -15.94 5.67 -8.86
N GLN A 232 -16.81 4.69 -9.05
CA GLN A 232 -18.20 4.73 -8.58
C GLN A 232 -18.23 4.84 -7.06
N ARG A 233 -19.01 5.79 -6.52
CA ARG A 233 -19.17 6.00 -5.08
C ARG A 233 -17.86 6.26 -4.32
N THR A 234 -16.84 6.77 -5.01
CA THR A 234 -15.56 7.14 -4.38
C THR A 234 -15.69 8.48 -3.67
N ILE A 235 -15.06 8.59 -2.50
CA ILE A 235 -15.10 9.78 -1.64
C ILE A 235 -13.80 10.57 -1.83
N PHE A 236 -13.89 11.79 -2.33
CA PHE A 236 -12.81 12.76 -2.51
C PHE A 236 -13.01 14.02 -1.66
N MET A 237 -13.81 13.95 -0.60
CA MET A 237 -14.14 15.10 0.24
C MET A 237 -12.90 15.80 0.77
N GLY A 238 -12.79 17.12 0.57
CA GLY A 238 -11.63 17.92 1.00
C GLY A 238 -10.30 17.56 0.31
N ALA A 239 -10.28 16.66 -0.68
CA ALA A 239 -9.06 16.25 -1.36
C ALA A 239 -8.48 17.38 -2.22
N LYS A 240 -7.15 17.37 -2.41
CA LYS A 240 -6.45 18.26 -3.34
C LYS A 240 -6.26 17.53 -4.66
N LEU A 241 -6.87 18.02 -5.72
CA LEU A 241 -7.01 17.38 -7.03
C LEU A 241 -6.75 18.37 -8.17
N ASN A 242 -5.92 19.41 -7.94
CA ASN A 242 -5.65 20.35 -9.04
C ASN A 242 -4.95 19.61 -10.18
N HIS A 243 -5.29 19.96 -11.41
CA HIS A 243 -4.73 19.34 -12.62
C HIS A 243 -4.95 17.82 -12.73
N ALA A 244 -5.85 17.24 -11.92
CA ALA A 244 -6.19 15.83 -12.02
C ALA A 244 -6.92 15.52 -13.34
N ARG A 245 -6.65 14.36 -13.94
CA ARG A 245 -7.27 13.94 -15.21
C ARG A 245 -8.30 12.85 -14.97
N PHE A 246 -9.58 13.16 -15.11
CA PHE A 246 -10.71 12.24 -14.97
C PHE A 246 -11.40 11.92 -16.30
N LYS A 247 -10.71 12.12 -17.43
CA LYS A 247 -11.32 11.95 -18.75
C LYS A 247 -11.86 10.52 -18.93
N ARG A 248 -13.13 10.40 -19.33
CA ARG A 248 -13.89 9.14 -19.46
C ARG A 248 -13.98 8.29 -18.18
N ALA A 249 -13.67 8.86 -17.01
CA ALA A 249 -13.83 8.14 -15.75
C ALA A 249 -15.32 7.90 -15.44
N ASP A 250 -15.62 6.76 -14.80
CA ASP A 250 -16.94 6.48 -14.26
C ASP A 250 -17.02 6.90 -12.79
N LEU A 251 -17.62 8.05 -12.54
CA LEU A 251 -17.72 8.75 -11.26
C LEU A 251 -19.16 8.77 -10.73
N PHE A 252 -20.00 7.81 -11.15
CA PHE A 252 -21.37 7.71 -10.67
C PHE A 252 -21.42 7.73 -9.14
N GLN A 253 -22.18 8.68 -8.58
CA GLN A 253 -22.31 8.91 -7.13
C GLN A 253 -21.00 9.21 -6.39
N ALA A 254 -19.95 9.66 -7.07
CA ALA A 254 -18.73 10.13 -6.40
C ALA A 254 -18.96 11.43 -5.61
N CYS A 255 -18.20 11.65 -4.54
CA CYS A 255 -18.34 12.82 -3.67
C CYS A 255 -17.07 13.67 -3.66
N PHE A 256 -17.15 14.88 -4.21
CA PHE A 256 -16.07 15.88 -4.30
C PHE A 256 -16.32 17.08 -3.39
N ASP A 257 -17.17 16.96 -2.37
CA ASP A 257 -17.52 18.10 -1.49
C ASP A 257 -16.28 18.73 -0.87
N GLU A 258 -16.24 20.07 -0.87
CA GLU A 258 -15.14 20.87 -0.31
C GLU A 258 -13.75 20.57 -0.90
N SER A 259 -13.67 19.76 -1.96
CA SER A 259 -12.42 19.43 -2.63
C SER A 259 -11.91 20.60 -3.47
N ASN A 260 -10.64 20.52 -3.85
CA ASN A 260 -10.05 21.44 -4.81
C ASN A 260 -9.70 20.71 -6.10
N VAL A 261 -10.54 20.87 -7.12
CA VAL A 261 -10.38 20.28 -8.45
C VAL A 261 -10.03 21.34 -9.50
N ASN A 262 -9.42 22.46 -9.10
CA ASN A 262 -9.05 23.52 -10.02
C ASN A 262 -8.21 22.98 -11.19
N GLN A 263 -8.54 23.39 -12.42
CA GLN A 263 -7.87 22.94 -13.64
C GLN A 263 -7.90 21.41 -13.86
N ALA A 264 -8.77 20.67 -13.17
CA ALA A 264 -8.98 19.26 -13.46
C ALA A 264 -9.75 19.06 -14.77
N ASP A 265 -9.57 17.90 -15.40
CA ASP A 265 -10.23 17.53 -16.65
C ASP A 265 -11.20 16.35 -16.46
N PHE A 266 -12.50 16.63 -16.43
CA PHE A 266 -13.60 15.67 -16.39
C PHE A 266 -14.23 15.42 -17.78
N SER A 267 -13.51 15.70 -18.88
CA SER A 267 -14.06 15.55 -20.21
C SER A 267 -14.61 14.13 -20.46
N ASP A 268 -15.81 14.04 -21.02
CA ASP A 268 -16.49 12.76 -21.31
C ASP A 268 -16.71 11.85 -20.08
N ALA A 269 -16.54 12.34 -18.85
CA ALA A 269 -16.72 11.55 -17.63
C ALA A 269 -18.20 11.34 -17.30
N ASN A 270 -18.51 10.21 -16.64
CA ASN A 270 -19.83 9.97 -16.08
C ASN A 270 -19.90 10.50 -14.64
N LEU A 271 -20.50 11.65 -14.43
CA LEU A 271 -20.65 12.30 -13.12
C LEU A 271 -22.06 12.16 -12.55
N GLU A 272 -22.91 11.29 -13.10
CA GLU A 272 -24.31 11.21 -12.68
C GLU A 272 -24.46 11.02 -11.16
N GLN A 273 -25.30 11.85 -10.55
CA GLN A 273 -25.55 11.89 -9.09
C GLN A 273 -24.32 12.15 -8.22
N SER A 274 -23.21 12.63 -8.79
CA SER A 274 -22.05 13.06 -8.02
C SER A 274 -22.31 14.40 -7.30
N ARG A 275 -21.48 14.70 -6.30
CA ARG A 275 -21.57 15.94 -5.52
C ARG A 275 -20.28 16.74 -5.59
N PHE A 276 -20.41 18.06 -5.66
CA PHE A 276 -19.34 19.05 -5.64
C PHE A 276 -19.69 20.19 -4.67
N VAL A 277 -20.37 19.89 -3.56
CA VAL A 277 -20.89 20.94 -2.67
C VAL A 277 -19.72 21.71 -2.05
N GLY A 278 -19.66 23.02 -2.28
CA GLY A 278 -18.56 23.87 -1.82
C GLY A 278 -17.19 23.59 -2.47
N ALA A 279 -17.13 22.78 -3.54
CA ALA A 279 -15.88 22.46 -4.21
C ALA A 279 -15.31 23.66 -4.98
N LYS A 280 -13.98 23.74 -5.09
CA LYS A 280 -13.28 24.69 -5.95
C LYS A 280 -13.04 24.05 -7.32
N CYS A 281 -13.69 24.62 -8.33
CA CYS A 281 -13.70 24.11 -9.70
C CYS A 281 -13.25 25.20 -10.69
N ILE A 282 -12.33 26.07 -10.29
CA ILE A 282 -11.85 27.17 -11.12
C ILE A 282 -11.11 26.61 -12.33
N ALA A 283 -11.46 27.07 -13.53
CA ALA A 283 -10.91 26.60 -14.80
C ALA A 283 -10.98 25.07 -15.00
N THR A 284 -11.95 24.41 -14.36
CA THR A 284 -12.18 22.96 -14.48
C THR A 284 -12.93 22.64 -15.78
N ILE A 285 -12.55 21.56 -16.45
CA ILE A 285 -13.13 21.14 -17.73
C ILE A 285 -14.15 20.04 -17.47
N PHE A 286 -15.43 20.28 -17.78
CA PHE A 286 -16.53 19.31 -17.72
C PHE A 286 -17.09 19.02 -19.13
N ARG A 287 -16.28 19.24 -20.17
CA ARG A 287 -16.72 19.15 -21.56
C ARG A 287 -17.31 17.78 -21.88
N LYS A 288 -18.54 17.73 -22.40
CA LYS A 288 -19.27 16.48 -22.70
C LYS A 288 -19.48 15.54 -21.51
N ALA A 289 -19.23 15.98 -20.28
CA ALA A 289 -19.46 15.16 -19.11
C ALA A 289 -20.96 14.94 -18.89
N ASN A 290 -21.32 13.76 -18.38
CA ASN A 290 -22.68 13.49 -17.91
C ASN A 290 -22.84 14.01 -16.48
N CYS A 291 -23.26 15.27 -16.33
CA CYS A 291 -23.53 15.92 -15.05
C CYS A 291 -25.01 15.84 -14.62
N SER A 292 -25.74 14.81 -15.06
CA SER A 292 -27.15 14.62 -14.66
C SER A 292 -27.26 14.47 -13.13
N TYR A 293 -28.17 15.21 -12.51
CA TYR A 293 -28.39 15.21 -11.06
C TYR A 293 -27.18 15.60 -10.21
N VAL A 294 -26.14 16.22 -10.80
CA VAL A 294 -24.97 16.66 -10.03
C VAL A 294 -25.32 17.80 -9.09
N ASP A 295 -24.79 17.76 -7.87
CA ASP A 295 -24.94 18.84 -6.90
C ASP A 295 -23.73 19.78 -6.90
N PHE A 296 -23.83 20.92 -7.58
CA PHE A 296 -22.82 22.00 -7.58
C PHE A 296 -23.12 23.09 -6.54
N SER A 297 -23.98 22.84 -5.55
CA SER A 297 -24.36 23.87 -4.59
C SER A 297 -23.14 24.48 -3.89
N HIS A 298 -23.04 25.81 -3.88
CA HIS A 298 -21.91 26.56 -3.33
C HIS A 298 -20.55 26.31 -4.01
N ALA A 299 -20.49 25.57 -5.11
CA ALA A 299 -19.24 25.36 -5.85
C ALA A 299 -18.77 26.65 -6.54
N ASP A 300 -17.45 26.76 -6.72
CA ASP A 300 -16.81 27.85 -7.47
C ASP A 300 -16.42 27.36 -8.86
N LEU A 301 -17.27 27.62 -9.86
CA LEU A 301 -17.05 27.24 -11.26
C LEU A 301 -16.40 28.35 -12.09
N ARG A 302 -15.76 29.36 -11.49
CA ARG A 302 -15.20 30.48 -12.28
C ARG A 302 -14.29 29.99 -13.40
N SER A 303 -14.54 30.46 -14.62
CA SER A 303 -13.81 30.04 -15.84
C SER A 303 -13.89 28.55 -16.19
N ALA A 304 -14.81 27.78 -15.60
CA ALA A 304 -15.01 26.38 -15.96
C ALA A 304 -15.57 26.22 -17.37
N ASP A 305 -15.29 25.08 -18.00
CA ASP A 305 -15.82 24.71 -19.32
C ASP A 305 -16.86 23.60 -19.21
N LEU A 306 -18.15 23.95 -19.25
CA LEU A 306 -19.27 23.01 -19.28
C LEU A 306 -19.81 22.78 -20.69
N SER A 307 -19.04 23.07 -21.74
CA SER A 307 -19.50 22.93 -23.11
C SER A 307 -19.93 21.49 -23.40
N GLN A 308 -21.12 21.32 -23.98
CA GLN A 308 -21.73 20.01 -24.31
C GLN A 308 -21.99 19.10 -23.11
N ALA A 309 -21.84 19.58 -21.87
CA ALA A 309 -22.19 18.79 -20.68
C ALA A 309 -23.70 18.56 -20.61
N ASN A 310 -24.11 17.41 -20.08
CA ASN A 310 -25.50 17.12 -19.73
C ASN A 310 -25.75 17.49 -18.27
N LEU A 311 -26.52 18.52 -18.01
CA LEU A 311 -26.85 19.14 -16.72
C LEU A 311 -28.30 18.88 -16.31
N TYR A 312 -28.95 17.88 -16.89
CA TYR A 312 -30.33 17.52 -16.54
C TYR A 312 -30.48 17.32 -15.02
N TRP A 313 -31.28 18.16 -14.38
CA TRP A 313 -31.50 18.19 -12.92
C TRP A 313 -30.26 18.47 -12.06
N ALA A 314 -29.21 19.05 -12.63
CA ALA A 314 -28.08 19.54 -11.84
C ALA A 314 -28.55 20.67 -10.90
N LYS A 315 -28.09 20.62 -9.65
CA LYS A 315 -28.35 21.67 -8.65
C LYS A 315 -27.25 22.71 -8.69
N MET A 316 -27.63 23.97 -8.79
CA MET A 316 -26.71 25.12 -8.88
C MET A 316 -26.94 26.14 -7.75
N HIS A 317 -27.40 25.69 -6.57
CA HIS A 317 -27.77 26.61 -5.49
C HIS A 317 -26.54 27.38 -4.99
N ARG A 318 -26.53 28.71 -5.16
CA ARG A 318 -25.42 29.60 -4.75
C ARG A 318 -24.06 29.21 -5.39
N THR A 319 -24.08 28.61 -6.58
CA THR A 319 -22.88 28.32 -7.37
C THR A 319 -22.32 29.60 -7.98
N VAL A 320 -21.00 29.79 -7.96
CA VAL A 320 -20.33 30.92 -8.62
C VAL A 320 -20.01 30.54 -10.06
N VAL A 321 -20.47 31.32 -11.04
CA VAL A 321 -20.45 30.96 -12.47
C VAL A 321 -19.84 32.03 -13.38
N GLU A 322 -18.97 32.89 -12.85
CA GLU A 322 -18.33 33.94 -13.65
C GLU A 322 -17.44 33.33 -14.75
N SER A 323 -17.56 33.84 -15.98
CA SER A 323 -16.77 33.40 -17.14
C SER A 323 -16.88 31.90 -17.49
N VAL A 324 -17.96 31.23 -17.11
CA VAL A 324 -18.21 29.83 -17.48
C VAL A 324 -18.56 29.70 -18.96
N SER A 325 -17.98 28.71 -19.65
CA SER A 325 -18.39 28.33 -21.00
C SER A 325 -19.55 27.32 -20.96
N TRP A 326 -20.68 27.69 -21.57
CA TRP A 326 -21.91 26.89 -21.62
C TRP A 326 -22.24 26.34 -23.01
N ASN A 327 -21.30 26.40 -23.95
CA ASN A 327 -21.58 26.14 -25.36
C ASN A 327 -22.21 24.75 -25.57
N GLN A 328 -23.47 24.71 -26.01
CA GLN A 328 -24.26 23.49 -26.22
C GLN A 328 -24.44 22.60 -24.98
N ALA A 329 -24.29 23.15 -23.76
CA ALA A 329 -24.72 22.46 -22.54
C ALA A 329 -26.24 22.23 -22.56
N LYS A 330 -26.69 21.08 -22.08
CA LYS A 330 -28.11 20.66 -22.10
C LYS A 330 -28.61 20.36 -20.71
#